data_AF-A0A5E7FA53-F1
#
_entry.id   AF-A0A5E7FA53-F1
#
_cell.length_a   1.000
_cell.length_b   1.000
_cell.length_c   1.000
_cell.angle_alpha   90.00
_cell.angle_beta   90.00
_cell.angle_gamma   90.00
#
_symmetry.space_group_name_H-M   'P 1'
#
loop_
_entity.id
_entity.type
_entity.pdbx_description
1 polymer ?
#
loop_
_entity_poly.entity_id
_entity_poly.type
_entity_poly.pdbx_seq_one_letter_code
_entity_poly.pdbx_strand_id
1 'polypeptide(L)'
;MTLKVMVIGGYGNFGSIVCRHLVVMPSVALVIAGRDPRKLLRKVDELKAQSGTVCESWCGDAMGTAFKSALGAMGIHLVIHTGGPFQGQSYAVAEGCMDAGVSYCDLSDGRTFVSGIGALDARAKQAGVVILSGCSSVPTLSAAIIDQHRYRFKRIDSIEHGISSSARMPGLSTVEGVLAYAGKPIKQQEWPGARGFGLAGPDATQDATSGHSSPGQCRRAGHRYLRQPL
;
A
#
# COMPACT_ATOMS: atom_id res chain seq x y z
N MET A 1 10.05 15.20 20.91
CA MET A 1 10.37 15.53 19.50
C MET A 1 9.13 15.29 18.66
N THR A 2 8.81 16.20 17.73
CA THR A 2 7.69 16.04 16.80
C THR A 2 8.18 15.35 15.53
N LEU A 3 7.54 14.24 15.14
CA LEU A 3 7.91 13.51 13.93
C LEU A 3 7.36 14.25 12.70
N LYS A 4 8.25 14.75 11.84
CA LYS A 4 7.84 15.41 10.58
C LYS A 4 7.72 14.39 9.45
N VAL A 5 6.51 14.22 8.94
CA VAL A 5 6.14 13.16 7.98
C VAL A 5 5.70 13.77 6.67
N MET A 6 6.34 13.38 5.56
CA MET A 6 5.92 13.76 4.21
C MET A 6 5.09 12.67 3.55
N VAL A 7 3.90 13.00 3.04
CA VAL A 7 3.06 12.07 2.26
C VAL A 7 3.10 12.42 0.78
N ILE A 8 3.79 11.60 -0.02
CA ILE A 8 3.80 11.72 -1.49
C ILE A 8 2.49 11.18 -2.03
N GLY A 9 1.83 11.97 -2.90
CA GLY A 9 0.49 11.63 -3.40
C GLY A 9 -0.61 12.06 -2.43
N GLY A 10 -0.36 13.07 -1.59
CA GLY A 10 -1.23 13.44 -0.46
C GLY A 10 -2.66 13.86 -0.82
N TYR A 11 -2.95 14.14 -2.09
CA TYR A 11 -4.30 14.40 -2.61
C TYR A 11 -4.89 13.26 -3.46
N GLY A 12 -4.20 12.11 -3.56
CA GLY A 12 -4.73 10.88 -4.14
C GLY A 12 -5.65 10.13 -3.16
N ASN A 13 -6.22 9.00 -3.57
CA ASN A 13 -7.18 8.25 -2.75
C ASN A 13 -6.60 7.82 -1.40
N PHE A 14 -5.51 7.05 -1.42
CA PHE A 14 -4.88 6.56 -0.18
C PHE A 14 -4.13 7.68 0.56
N GLY A 15 -3.38 8.51 -0.17
CA GLY A 15 -2.69 9.67 0.42
C GLY A 15 -3.65 10.58 1.19
N SER A 16 -4.83 10.87 0.65
CA SER A 16 -5.84 11.67 1.37
C SER A 16 -6.31 11.01 2.66
N ILE A 17 -6.46 9.68 2.69
CA ILE A 17 -6.84 8.95 3.91
C ILE A 17 -5.73 9.08 4.95
N VAL A 18 -4.48 8.81 4.56
CA VAL A 18 -3.30 8.91 5.44
C VAL A 18 -3.17 10.33 6.00
N CYS A 19 -3.23 11.35 5.15
CA CYS A 19 -3.13 12.76 5.56
C CYS A 19 -4.20 13.13 6.61
N ARG A 20 -5.45 12.70 6.43
CA ARG A 20 -6.54 12.98 7.39
C ARG A 20 -6.30 12.36 8.76
N HIS A 21 -5.65 11.20 8.82
CA HIS A 21 -5.29 10.58 10.09
C HIS A 21 -4.07 11.27 10.72
N LEU A 22 -3.04 11.58 9.94
CA LEU A 22 -1.80 12.17 10.45
C LEU A 22 -1.99 13.61 10.94
N VAL A 23 -2.83 14.42 10.26
CA VAL A 23 -2.97 15.85 10.58
C VAL A 23 -3.55 16.11 11.97
N VAL A 24 -4.26 15.14 12.56
CA VAL A 24 -4.84 15.25 13.91
C VAL A 24 -3.98 14.59 14.99
N MET A 25 -2.82 14.02 14.64
CA MET A 25 -1.92 13.36 15.60
C MET A 25 -1.01 14.39 16.29
N PRO A 26 -1.07 14.55 17.63
CA PRO A 26 -0.33 15.60 18.33
C PRO A 26 1.20 15.57 18.17
N SER A 27 1.77 14.39 17.93
CA SER A 27 3.22 14.18 17.79
C SER A 27 3.70 14.15 16.34
N VAL A 28 2.85 14.49 15.37
CA VAL A 28 3.16 14.46 13.94
C VAL A 28 3.00 15.83 13.31
N ALA A 29 4.04 16.29 12.64
CA ALA A 29 3.99 17.44 11.74
C ALA A 29 3.83 16.93 10.30
N LEU A 30 2.66 17.14 9.69
CA LEU A 30 2.36 16.68 8.34
C LEU A 30 2.91 17.63 7.28
N VAL A 31 3.56 17.06 6.27
CA VAL A 31 3.89 17.69 4.99
C VAL A 31 3.18 16.92 3.87
N ILE A 32 2.41 17.60 3.02
CA ILE A 32 1.79 16.94 1.86
C ILE A 32 2.58 17.23 0.58
N ALA A 33 2.78 16.21 -0.25
CA ALA A 33 3.56 16.31 -1.47
C ALA A 33 2.79 15.85 -2.71
N GLY A 34 3.00 16.54 -3.84
CA GLY A 34 2.45 16.16 -5.14
C GLY A 34 2.87 17.09 -6.27
N ARG A 35 2.41 16.80 -7.48
CA ARG A 35 2.84 17.48 -8.72
C ARG A 35 1.93 18.64 -9.16
N ASP A 36 0.67 18.64 -8.72
CA ASP A 36 -0.32 19.64 -9.10
C ASP A 36 -0.50 20.67 -7.96
N PRO A 37 -0.05 21.93 -8.15
CA PRO A 37 -0.09 22.93 -7.08
C PRO A 37 -1.51 23.29 -6.65
N ARG A 38 -2.49 23.24 -7.57
CA ARG A 38 -3.90 23.59 -7.27
C ARG A 38 -4.55 22.51 -6.42
N LYS A 39 -4.35 21.22 -6.77
CA LYS A 39 -4.84 20.09 -5.97
C LYS A 39 -4.17 20.04 -4.61
N LEU A 40 -2.88 20.35 -4.55
CA LEU A 40 -2.12 20.41 -3.32
C LEU A 40 -2.67 21.49 -2.38
N LEU A 41 -2.82 22.73 -2.86
CA LEU A 41 -3.39 23.83 -2.07
C LEU A 41 -4.78 23.50 -1.54
N ARG A 42 -5.68 23.00 -2.41
CA ARG A 42 -7.02 22.57 -1.99
C ARG A 42 -6.98 21.53 -0.87
N LYS A 43 -6.03 20.60 -0.92
CA LYS A 43 -5.88 19.58 0.12
C LYS A 43 -5.33 20.17 1.42
N VAL A 44 -4.39 21.13 1.37
CA VAL A 44 -3.94 21.87 2.56
C VAL A 44 -5.13 22.56 3.24
N ASP A 45 -5.97 23.26 2.46
CA ASP A 45 -7.13 23.98 3.00
C ASP A 45 -8.15 23.03 3.64
N GLU A 46 -8.43 21.89 3.01
CA GLU A 46 -9.29 20.83 3.56
C GLU A 46 -8.76 20.30 4.89
N LEU A 47 -7.47 20.00 4.97
CA LEU A 47 -6.83 19.47 6.18
C LEU A 47 -6.75 20.52 7.30
N LYS A 48 -6.56 21.79 6.95
CA LYS A 48 -6.62 22.91 7.89
C LYS A 48 -8.01 23.05 8.50
N ALA A 49 -9.06 22.99 7.67
CA ALA A 49 -10.44 23.05 8.14
C ALA A 49 -10.78 21.90 9.10
N GLN A 50 -10.18 20.71 8.89
CA GLN A 50 -10.40 19.54 9.75
C GLN A 50 -9.63 19.59 11.08
N SER A 51 -8.36 20.01 11.05
CA SER A 51 -7.44 19.90 12.19
C SER A 51 -7.23 21.20 12.98
N GLY A 52 -7.63 22.34 12.40
CA GLY A 52 -7.27 23.66 12.90
C GLY A 52 -5.80 24.04 12.67
N THR A 53 -4.98 23.16 12.10
CA THR A 53 -3.53 23.36 11.91
C THR A 53 -3.18 23.43 10.43
N VAL A 54 -2.32 24.38 10.06
CA VAL A 54 -1.79 24.46 8.69
C VAL A 54 -0.68 23.42 8.54
N CYS A 55 -0.83 22.50 7.59
CA CYS A 55 0.25 21.60 7.19
C CYS A 55 1.11 22.26 6.11
N GLU A 56 2.42 21.97 6.13
CA GLU A 56 3.33 22.37 5.06
C GLU A 56 3.05 21.56 3.80
N SER A 57 3.49 22.06 2.64
CA SER A 57 3.35 21.33 1.39
C SER A 57 4.56 21.49 0.47
N TRP A 58 4.83 20.48 -0.34
CA TRP A 58 5.87 20.48 -1.35
C TRP A 58 5.30 20.12 -2.72
N CYS A 59 5.42 21.04 -3.68
CA CYS A 59 5.00 20.82 -5.05
C CYS A 59 6.22 20.42 -5.89
N GLY A 60 6.24 19.18 -6.37
CA GLY A 60 7.36 18.66 -7.15
C GLY A 60 7.18 17.22 -7.58
N ASP A 61 8.11 16.74 -8.40
CA ASP A 61 8.21 15.33 -8.76
C ASP A 61 9.14 14.60 -7.80
N ALA A 62 8.60 13.64 -7.04
CA ALA A 62 9.37 12.87 -6.06
C ALA A 62 10.41 11.93 -6.72
N MET A 63 10.26 11.63 -8.02
CA MET A 63 11.27 10.90 -8.80
C MET A 63 12.37 11.84 -9.34
N GLY A 64 12.19 13.16 -9.20
CA GLY A 64 13.11 14.17 -9.69
C GLY A 64 14.28 14.43 -8.74
N THR A 65 15.34 15.02 -9.28
CA THR A 65 16.59 15.33 -8.56
C THR A 65 16.42 16.30 -7.40
N ALA A 66 15.39 17.14 -7.43
CA ALA A 66 15.08 18.11 -6.37
C ALA A 66 14.55 17.46 -5.08
N PHE A 67 14.08 16.20 -5.14
CA PHE A 67 13.40 15.55 -4.03
C PHE A 67 14.30 15.40 -2.80
N LYS A 68 15.53 14.90 -2.96
CA LYS A 68 16.50 14.76 -1.87
C LYS A 68 16.75 16.08 -1.13
N SER A 69 17.00 17.16 -1.88
CA SER A 69 17.26 18.48 -1.30
C SER A 69 16.03 19.02 -0.55
N ALA A 70 14.83 18.76 -1.07
CA ALA A 70 13.58 19.14 -0.39
C ALA A 70 13.40 18.41 0.95
N LEU A 71 13.73 17.11 1.03
CA LEU A 71 13.65 16.35 2.28
C LEU A 71 14.51 16.98 3.38
N GLY A 72 15.77 17.31 3.06
CA GLY A 72 16.71 17.94 3.99
C GLY A 72 16.28 19.36 4.39
N ALA A 73 15.93 20.19 3.41
CA ALA A 73 15.49 21.57 3.65
C ALA A 73 14.24 21.66 4.53
N MET A 74 13.32 20.70 4.40
CA MET A 74 12.11 20.65 5.20
C MET A 74 12.27 19.87 6.53
N GLY A 75 13.41 19.22 6.77
CA GLY A 75 13.64 18.42 7.99
C GLY A 75 12.70 17.22 8.11
N ILE A 76 12.48 16.50 7.02
CA ILE A 76 11.60 15.32 6.99
C ILE A 76 12.27 14.15 7.73
N HIS A 77 11.51 13.42 8.53
CA HIS A 77 11.97 12.22 9.24
C HIS A 77 11.47 10.92 8.60
N LEU A 78 10.26 10.96 8.05
CA LEU A 78 9.61 9.82 7.39
C LEU A 78 8.89 10.28 6.12
N VAL A 79 9.08 9.53 5.04
CA VAL A 79 8.28 9.64 3.81
C VAL A 79 7.30 8.47 3.73
N ILE A 80 6.02 8.77 3.50
CA ILE A 80 4.98 7.80 3.15
C ILE A 80 4.64 7.97 1.66
N HIS A 81 5.02 7.00 0.85
CA HIS A 81 4.80 7.03 -0.59
C HIS A 81 3.48 6.36 -0.97
N THR A 82 2.53 7.18 -1.43
CA THR A 82 1.22 6.72 -1.92
C THR A 82 1.02 7.00 -3.43
N GLY A 83 2.10 7.35 -4.14
CA GLY A 83 2.09 7.79 -5.53
C GLY A 83 2.37 6.66 -6.52
N GLY A 84 1.41 5.76 -6.72
CA GLY A 84 1.50 4.71 -7.74
C GLY A 84 1.15 5.18 -9.17
N PRO A 85 1.08 4.26 -10.15
CA PRO A 85 1.26 2.81 -9.98
C PRO A 85 2.70 2.44 -9.64
N PHE A 86 2.88 1.38 -8.86
CA PHE A 86 4.21 0.89 -8.47
C PHE A 86 4.75 -0.16 -9.46
N GLN A 87 3.90 -0.65 -10.35
CA GLN A 87 4.26 -1.61 -11.39
C GLN A 87 5.24 -0.97 -12.37
N GLY A 88 6.49 -1.47 -12.39
CA GLY A 88 7.56 -0.95 -13.24
C GLY A 88 8.24 0.32 -12.72
N GLN A 89 7.85 0.81 -11.54
CA GLN A 89 8.50 1.95 -10.91
C GLN A 89 9.86 1.54 -10.32
N SER A 90 10.86 2.41 -10.39
CA SER A 90 12.15 2.20 -9.72
C SER A 90 12.06 2.54 -8.23
N TYR A 91 13.12 2.26 -7.48
CA TYR A 91 13.22 2.65 -6.07
C TYR A 91 13.76 4.06 -5.84
N ALA A 92 13.77 4.93 -6.86
CA ALA A 92 14.42 6.24 -6.78
C ALA A 92 13.96 7.12 -5.61
N VAL A 93 12.68 7.05 -5.23
CA VAL A 93 12.17 7.75 -4.02
C VAL A 93 12.78 7.17 -2.74
N ALA A 94 12.79 5.85 -2.58
CA ALA A 94 13.35 5.20 -1.40
C ALA A 94 14.86 5.45 -1.29
N GLU A 95 15.57 5.41 -2.42
CA GLU A 95 16.99 5.75 -2.50
C GLU A 95 17.23 7.22 -2.15
N GLY A 96 16.42 8.15 -2.66
CA GLY A 96 16.51 9.56 -2.32
C GLY A 96 16.25 9.84 -0.84
N CYS A 97 15.35 9.08 -0.20
CA CYS A 97 15.13 9.14 1.25
C CYS A 97 16.37 8.67 2.01
N MET A 98 16.92 7.53 1.63
CA MET A 98 18.10 6.95 2.26
C MET A 98 19.33 7.87 2.13
N ASP A 99 19.54 8.46 0.96
CA ASP A 99 20.61 9.43 0.71
C ASP A 99 20.43 10.74 1.50
N ALA A 100 19.22 11.03 1.99
CA ALA A 100 18.89 12.16 2.85
C ALA A 100 18.86 11.80 4.35
N GLY A 101 19.09 10.53 4.72
CA GLY A 101 18.95 10.07 6.11
C GLY A 101 17.49 10.03 6.60
N VAL A 102 16.53 9.84 5.68
CA VAL A 102 15.09 9.83 5.95
C VAL A 102 14.54 8.42 5.82
N SER A 103 13.70 8.00 6.77
CA SER A 103 13.02 6.70 6.68
C SER A 103 11.90 6.75 5.65
N TYR A 104 11.57 5.60 5.06
CA TYR A 104 10.60 5.49 3.97
C TYR A 104 9.64 4.33 4.23
N CYS A 105 8.36 4.55 3.93
CA CYS A 105 7.43 3.47 3.69
C CYS A 105 6.52 3.72 2.49
N ASP A 106 5.98 2.66 1.89
CA ASP A 106 4.98 2.77 0.82
C ASP A 106 3.80 1.81 0.97
N LEU A 107 2.76 2.07 0.19
CA LEU A 107 1.54 1.27 0.13
C LEU A 107 1.51 0.38 -1.13
N SER A 108 2.66 -0.01 -1.67
CA SER A 108 2.74 -0.77 -2.92
C SER A 108 2.01 -2.10 -2.85
N ASP A 109 1.24 -2.39 -3.89
CA ASP A 109 0.65 -3.71 -4.17
C ASP A 109 1.43 -4.46 -5.27
N GLY A 110 2.50 -3.85 -5.80
CA GLY A 110 3.30 -4.41 -6.87
C GLY A 110 4.20 -5.53 -6.34
N ARG A 111 3.88 -6.79 -6.66
CA ARG A 111 4.67 -7.97 -6.21
C ARG A 111 6.17 -7.80 -6.44
N THR A 112 6.58 -7.44 -7.66
CA THR A 112 8.01 -7.28 -8.00
C THR A 112 8.65 -6.15 -7.20
N PHE A 113 7.93 -5.04 -7.01
CA PHE A 113 8.39 -3.89 -6.24
C PHE A 113 8.55 -4.25 -4.75
N VAL A 114 7.54 -4.88 -4.15
CA VAL A 114 7.58 -5.24 -2.73
C VAL A 114 8.63 -6.33 -2.45
N SER A 115 8.70 -7.37 -3.28
CA SER A 115 9.67 -8.46 -3.09
C SER A 115 11.11 -8.05 -3.41
N GLY A 116 11.31 -7.05 -4.29
CA GLY A 116 12.63 -6.57 -4.67
C GLY A 116 13.21 -5.52 -3.72
N ILE A 117 12.43 -4.94 -2.80
CA ILE A 117 12.89 -3.86 -1.91
C ILE A 117 14.09 -4.27 -1.04
N GLY A 118 14.24 -5.58 -0.78
CA GLY A 118 15.37 -6.13 -0.02
C GLY A 118 16.74 -5.82 -0.62
N ALA A 119 16.81 -5.45 -1.90
CA ALA A 119 18.05 -4.97 -2.54
C ALA A 119 18.62 -3.70 -1.87
N LEU A 120 17.80 -2.95 -1.11
CA LEU A 120 18.23 -1.73 -0.43
C LEU A 120 18.65 -1.95 1.04
N ASP A 121 18.45 -3.13 1.61
CA ASP A 121 18.59 -3.39 3.06
C ASP A 121 19.99 -3.02 3.60
N ALA A 122 21.05 -3.46 2.93
CA ALA A 122 22.42 -3.18 3.37
C ALA A 122 22.73 -1.67 3.39
N ARG A 123 22.30 -0.94 2.35
CA ARG A 123 22.47 0.52 2.28
C ARG A 123 21.62 1.24 3.33
N ALA A 124 20.39 0.77 3.56
CA ALA A 124 19.49 1.36 4.56
C ALA A 124 20.06 1.26 5.97
N LYS A 125 20.62 0.09 6.32
CA LYS A 125 21.33 -0.14 7.58
C LYS A 125 22.55 0.76 7.74
N GLN A 126 23.35 0.92 6.68
CA GLN A 126 24.52 1.82 6.68
C GLN A 126 24.12 3.29 6.88
N ALA A 127 23.00 3.71 6.28
CA ALA A 127 22.45 5.05 6.44
C ALA A 127 21.70 5.26 7.78
N GLY A 128 21.47 4.20 8.56
CA GLY A 128 20.75 4.27 9.84
C GLY A 128 19.25 4.57 9.68
N VAL A 129 18.66 4.23 8.54
CA VAL A 129 17.23 4.50 8.24
C VAL A 129 16.44 3.22 8.05
N VAL A 130 15.12 3.33 8.15
CA VAL A 130 14.19 2.23 7.92
C VAL A 130 13.51 2.40 6.56
N ILE A 131 13.51 1.34 5.74
CA ILE A 131 12.85 1.28 4.42
C ILE A 131 11.84 0.13 4.44
N LEU A 132 10.55 0.42 4.28
CA LEU A 132 9.46 -0.56 4.30
C LEU A 132 8.62 -0.50 3.03
N SER A 133 8.43 -1.61 2.32
CA SER A 133 7.52 -1.65 1.16
C SER A 133 6.29 -2.50 1.43
N GLY A 134 5.17 -2.13 0.80
CA GLY A 134 3.92 -2.88 0.89
C GLY A 134 3.23 -2.78 2.26
N CYS A 135 3.31 -1.62 2.92
CA CYS A 135 2.65 -1.30 4.19
C CYS A 135 1.12 -1.16 4.03
N SER A 136 0.48 -2.17 3.47
CA SER A 136 -0.94 -2.23 3.13
C SER A 136 -1.60 -3.47 3.73
N SER A 137 -2.90 -3.65 3.48
CA SER A 137 -3.69 -4.80 3.96
C SER A 137 -3.07 -6.14 3.51
N VAL A 138 -2.59 -6.19 2.27
CA VAL A 138 -1.78 -7.28 1.74
C VAL A 138 -0.57 -6.63 1.06
N PRO A 139 0.68 -6.95 1.45
CA PRO A 139 1.06 -8.08 2.31
C PRO A 139 1.17 -7.80 3.83
N THR A 140 1.28 -6.55 4.28
CA THR A 140 1.76 -6.29 5.65
C THR A 140 0.76 -6.68 6.75
N LEU A 141 -0.50 -6.24 6.68
CA LEU A 141 -1.47 -6.57 7.73
C LEU A 141 -1.77 -8.07 7.77
N SER A 142 -1.89 -8.71 6.60
CA SER A 142 -2.09 -10.16 6.53
C SER A 142 -0.91 -10.94 7.10
N ALA A 143 0.34 -10.53 6.82
CA ALA A 143 1.53 -11.11 7.44
C ALA A 143 1.55 -10.91 8.97
N ALA A 144 1.23 -9.71 9.45
CA ALA A 144 1.19 -9.43 10.89
C ALA A 144 0.19 -10.32 11.64
N ILE A 145 -0.98 -10.60 11.06
CA ILE A 145 -1.98 -11.52 11.63
C ILE A 145 -1.41 -12.95 11.70
N ILE A 146 -0.70 -13.40 10.65
CA ILE A 146 -0.06 -14.71 10.63
C ILE A 146 0.99 -14.79 11.75
N ASP A 147 1.85 -13.78 11.87
CA ASP A 147 2.90 -13.72 12.90
C ASP A 147 2.32 -13.70 14.32
N GLN A 148 1.28 -12.89 14.55
CA GLN A 148 0.61 -12.81 15.85
C GLN A 148 0.02 -14.15 16.29
N HIS A 149 -0.44 -14.99 15.36
CA HIS A 149 -1.04 -16.29 15.68
C HIS A 149 -0.13 -17.49 15.46
N ARG A 150 1.09 -17.28 14.94
CA ARG A 150 2.05 -18.34 14.60
C ARG A 150 2.33 -19.29 15.75
N TYR A 151 2.44 -18.77 16.98
CA TYR A 151 2.74 -19.56 18.18
C TYR A 151 1.68 -20.64 18.48
N ARG A 152 0.46 -20.52 17.94
CA ARG A 152 -0.64 -21.47 18.13
C ARG A 152 -0.48 -22.72 17.27
N PHE A 153 0.45 -22.71 16.33
CA PHE A 153 0.67 -23.77 15.36
C PHE A 153 2.07 -24.33 15.52
N LYS A 154 2.21 -25.67 15.54
CA LYS A 154 3.53 -26.31 15.41
C LYS A 154 4.14 -26.07 14.03
N ARG A 155 3.29 -26.03 13.00
CA ARG A 155 3.61 -25.79 11.60
C ARG A 155 2.38 -25.20 10.90
N ILE A 156 2.60 -24.32 9.93
CA ILE A 156 1.54 -23.79 9.05
C ILE A 156 1.75 -24.45 7.69
N ASP A 157 0.84 -25.34 7.28
CA ASP A 157 0.92 -26.07 6.01
C ASP A 157 0.33 -25.28 4.84
N SER A 158 -0.71 -24.47 5.08
CA SER A 158 -1.35 -23.63 4.07
C SER A 158 -1.83 -22.31 4.65
N ILE A 159 -1.83 -21.28 3.81
CA ILE A 159 -2.42 -19.97 4.08
C ILE A 159 -3.28 -19.62 2.88
N GLU A 160 -4.56 -19.41 3.14
CA GLU A 160 -5.53 -18.96 2.14
C GLU A 160 -6.01 -17.57 2.52
N HIS A 161 -5.85 -16.62 1.62
CA HIS A 161 -6.38 -15.27 1.78
C HIS A 161 -7.10 -14.83 0.50
N GLY A 162 -8.10 -13.97 0.66
CA GLY A 162 -8.82 -13.36 -0.43
C GLY A 162 -8.97 -11.87 -0.17
N ILE A 163 -8.86 -11.07 -1.23
CA ILE A 163 -9.16 -9.64 -1.18
C ILE A 163 -10.43 -9.44 -2.01
N SER A 164 -11.42 -8.77 -1.43
CA SER A 164 -12.60 -8.33 -2.16
C SER A 164 -12.54 -6.82 -2.37
N SER A 165 -12.95 -6.36 -3.55
CA SER A 165 -13.02 -4.94 -3.86
C SER A 165 -14.19 -4.27 -3.15
N SER A 166 -14.00 -3.02 -2.72
CA SER A 166 -15.12 -2.19 -2.27
C SER A 166 -15.97 -1.70 -3.45
N ALA A 167 -17.21 -1.30 -3.19
CA ALA A 167 -18.07 -0.68 -4.20
C ALA A 167 -17.61 0.73 -4.65
N ARG A 168 -16.58 1.32 -4.03
CA ARG A 168 -16.04 2.62 -4.43
C ARG A 168 -15.08 2.47 -5.61
N MET A 169 -15.25 3.33 -6.61
CA MET A 169 -14.36 3.39 -7.77
C MET A 169 -12.93 3.76 -7.33
N PRO A 170 -11.92 2.94 -7.69
CA PRO A 170 -10.54 3.19 -7.30
C PRO A 170 -9.93 4.35 -8.12
N GLY A 171 -8.77 4.84 -7.67
CA GLY A 171 -8.05 5.91 -8.36
C GLY A 171 -7.35 5.39 -9.62
N LEU A 172 -6.96 6.30 -10.52
CA LEU A 172 -6.33 5.95 -11.80
C LEU A 172 -5.13 5.00 -11.63
N SER A 173 -4.21 5.29 -10.70
CA SER A 173 -3.05 4.43 -10.42
C SER A 173 -3.43 2.99 -10.06
N THR A 174 -4.53 2.79 -9.34
CA THR A 174 -5.02 1.45 -9.00
C THR A 174 -5.64 0.77 -10.22
N VAL A 175 -6.39 1.52 -11.05
CA VAL A 175 -6.94 0.98 -12.31
C VAL A 175 -5.80 0.54 -13.24
N GLU A 176 -4.79 1.38 -13.42
CA GLU A 176 -3.59 1.06 -14.20
C GLU A 176 -2.86 -0.17 -13.63
N GLY A 177 -2.70 -0.24 -12.30
CA GLY A 177 -2.12 -1.39 -11.62
C GLY A 177 -2.88 -2.69 -11.89
N VAL A 178 -4.21 -2.68 -11.79
CA VAL A 178 -5.07 -3.85 -12.10
C VAL A 178 -4.95 -4.24 -13.58
N LEU A 179 -5.06 -3.27 -14.49
CA LEU A 179 -4.95 -3.52 -15.93
C LEU A 179 -3.55 -4.02 -16.32
N ALA A 180 -2.50 -3.64 -15.60
CA ALA A 180 -1.16 -4.14 -15.81
C ALA A 180 -1.04 -5.66 -15.54
N TYR A 181 -1.98 -6.28 -14.84
CA TYR A 181 -2.03 -7.74 -14.61
C TYR A 181 -3.14 -8.46 -15.40
N ALA A 182 -4.11 -7.73 -15.96
CA ALA A 182 -5.22 -8.34 -16.69
C ALA A 182 -4.72 -9.22 -17.85
N GLY A 183 -5.18 -10.47 -17.91
CA GLY A 183 -4.81 -11.43 -18.95
C GLY A 183 -3.42 -12.06 -18.81
N LYS A 184 -2.62 -11.71 -17.79
CA LYS A 184 -1.31 -12.32 -17.56
C LYS A 184 -1.42 -13.62 -16.76
N PRO A 185 -0.58 -14.63 -17.03
CA PRO A 185 -0.55 -15.84 -16.21
C PRO A 185 -0.16 -15.53 -14.77
N ILE A 186 -0.91 -16.05 -13.80
CA ILE A 186 -0.53 -16.04 -12.40
C ILE A 186 0.44 -17.19 -12.18
N LYS A 187 1.74 -16.88 -11.99
CA LYS A 187 2.72 -17.89 -11.57
C LYS A 187 2.47 -18.26 -10.12
N GLN A 188 1.96 -19.47 -9.91
CA GLN A 188 1.90 -20.08 -8.59
C GLN A 188 3.29 -20.60 -8.22
N GLN A 189 3.85 -20.15 -7.10
CA GLN A 189 5.02 -20.83 -6.54
C GLN A 189 4.53 -22.10 -5.85
N GLU A 190 4.77 -23.24 -6.49
CA GLU A 190 4.55 -24.54 -5.88
C GLU A 190 5.72 -24.86 -4.95
N TRP A 191 5.46 -24.86 -3.64
CA TRP A 191 6.33 -25.57 -2.70
C TRP A 191 5.91 -27.04 -2.67
N PRO A 192 6.84 -28.00 -2.47
CA PRO A 192 6.48 -29.41 -2.32
C PRO A 192 5.42 -29.58 -1.22
N GLY A 193 4.17 -29.89 -1.60
CA GLY A 193 3.04 -30.07 -0.69
C GLY A 193 2.02 -28.90 -0.61
N ALA A 194 2.27 -27.74 -1.24
CA ALA A 194 1.32 -26.63 -1.26
C ALA A 194 0.40 -26.70 -2.49
N ARG A 195 -0.92 -26.72 -2.26
CA ARG A 195 -1.95 -26.55 -3.32
C ARG A 195 -2.59 -25.17 -3.17
N GLY A 196 -2.23 -24.23 -4.03
CA GLY A 196 -2.94 -22.96 -4.20
C GLY A 196 -3.91 -23.04 -5.38
N PHE A 197 -4.99 -22.27 -5.32
CA PHE A 197 -5.87 -22.01 -6.46
C PHE A 197 -5.94 -20.50 -6.67
N GLY A 198 -5.33 -20.00 -7.75
CA GLY A 198 -5.48 -18.61 -8.19
C GLY A 198 -6.53 -18.53 -9.29
N LEU A 199 -7.72 -18.02 -8.99
CA LEU A 199 -8.69 -17.65 -10.03
C LEU A 199 -8.47 -16.18 -10.41
N ALA A 200 -7.85 -15.93 -11.56
CA ALA A 200 -8.10 -14.72 -12.34
C ALA A 200 -8.90 -15.14 -13.57
N GLY A 201 -10.22 -15.18 -13.42
CA GLY A 201 -11.15 -15.38 -14.54
C GLY A 201 -11.92 -14.08 -14.80
N PRO A 202 -12.23 -13.76 -16.07
CA PRO A 202 -13.11 -12.64 -16.44
C PRO A 202 -14.60 -12.88 -16.12
N ASP A 203 -14.98 -13.99 -15.50
CA ASP A 203 -16.38 -14.41 -15.30
C ASP A 203 -17.10 -13.71 -14.14
N ALA A 204 -16.84 -12.42 -13.91
CA ALA A 204 -17.71 -11.54 -13.12
C ALA A 204 -18.73 -10.77 -13.99
N THR A 205 -18.84 -11.11 -15.28
CA THR A 205 -19.86 -10.57 -16.19
C THR A 205 -20.66 -11.68 -16.84
N GLN A 206 -21.68 -12.18 -16.14
CA GLN A 206 -22.96 -12.59 -16.71
C GLN A 206 -23.85 -13.13 -15.59
N ASP A 207 -24.74 -12.26 -15.09
CA ASP A 207 -26.13 -12.64 -14.79
C ASP A 207 -26.95 -11.35 -14.69
N ALA A 208 -27.24 -10.80 -15.86
CA ALA A 208 -28.23 -9.75 -16.06
C ALA A 208 -29.36 -10.30 -16.92
N THR A 209 -30.14 -11.24 -16.38
CA THR A 209 -31.48 -11.55 -16.90
C THR A 209 -32.44 -11.90 -15.75
N SER A 210 -33.37 -10.97 -15.51
CA SER A 210 -34.75 -11.14 -15.01
C SER A 210 -35.02 -12.07 -13.81
N GLY A 211 -35.37 -11.47 -12.67
CA GLY A 211 -36.14 -12.15 -11.63
C GLY A 211 -36.11 -11.40 -10.29
N HIS A 212 -37.24 -10.80 -9.91
CA HIS A 212 -37.45 -10.22 -8.59
C HIS A 212 -37.27 -11.26 -7.47
N SER A 213 -36.50 -10.90 -6.43
CA SER A 213 -36.83 -11.00 -4.98
C SER A 213 -35.72 -11.56 -4.03
N SER A 214 -35.42 -10.72 -3.03
CA SER A 214 -34.88 -10.97 -1.68
C SER A 214 -33.37 -11.21 -1.42
N PRO A 215 -32.84 -10.69 -0.27
CA PRO A 215 -31.41 -10.62 0.02
C PRO A 215 -30.94 -11.81 0.87
N GLY A 216 -29.87 -12.49 0.45
CA GLY A 216 -29.19 -13.45 1.31
C GLY A 216 -28.32 -14.45 0.57
N GLN A 217 -27.18 -14.76 1.19
CA GLN A 217 -26.27 -15.88 0.90
C GLN A 217 -25.24 -15.69 -0.22
N CYS A 218 -24.10 -15.13 0.18
CA CYS A 218 -22.80 -15.51 -0.39
C CYS A 218 -22.61 -17.02 -0.21
N ARG A 219 -22.77 -17.81 -1.28
CA ARG A 219 -22.56 -19.28 -1.25
C ARG A 219 -21.06 -19.55 -1.05
N ARG A 220 -20.69 -20.00 0.15
CA ARG A 220 -19.38 -20.61 0.43
C ARG A 220 -19.31 -21.96 -0.29
N ALA A 221 -18.36 -22.11 -1.22
CA ALA A 221 -17.91 -23.43 -1.63
C ALA A 221 -17.03 -24.00 -0.49
N GLY A 222 -17.64 -24.75 0.43
CA GLY A 222 -16.95 -25.45 1.48
C GLY A 222 -16.61 -26.87 1.03
N HIS A 223 -15.32 -27.22 0.95
CA HIS A 223 -14.90 -28.61 0.92
C HIS A 223 -14.65 -29.11 2.36
N ARG A 224 -15.48 -30.04 2.81
CA ARG A 224 -15.26 -30.87 4.00
C ARG A 224 -14.09 -31.79 3.75
N TYR A 225 -13.11 -31.81 4.65
CA TYR A 225 -12.21 -32.96 4.80
C TYR A 225 -12.45 -33.63 6.16
N LEU A 226 -12.73 -34.93 6.08
CA LEU A 226 -12.98 -35.84 7.19
C LEU A 226 -11.71 -35.95 8.05
N ARG A 227 -11.88 -35.78 9.36
CA ARG A 227 -10.89 -36.19 10.36
C ARG A 227 -10.69 -37.71 10.23
N GLN A 228 -9.44 -38.16 10.12
CA GLN A 228 -9.10 -39.49 10.63
C GLN A 228 -8.66 -39.33 12.10
N PRO A 229 -9.19 -40.16 13.02
CA PRO A 229 -8.81 -40.10 14.42
C PRO A 229 -7.50 -40.85 14.68
N LEU A 230 -6.67 -40.21 15.51
CA LEU A 230 -5.47 -40.65 16.26
C LEU A 230 -4.54 -41.68 15.61
#